data_AF-A0A8H8X1E4-F1
#
_entry.id   AF-A0A8H8X1E4-F1
#
_cell.length_a   1.000
_cell.length_b   1.000
_cell.length_c   1.000
_cell.angle_alpha   90.00
_cell.angle_beta   90.00
_cell.angle_gamma   90.00
#
_symmetry.space_group_name_H-M   'P 1'
#
loop_
_entity.id
_entity.type
_entity.pdbx_description
1 polymer ?
#
loop_
_entity_poly.entity_id
_entity_poly.type
_entity_poly.pdbx_seq_one_letter_code
_entity_poly.pdbx_strand_id
1 'polypeptide(L)'
;MDWTAAAHRARHHLGARKRTFSEAQSLELIEFFAEHGTVTSAQMQQHGSADFVGTILGHVTTAVHGGGSVPKAGGWYRTEAAGSVYVIDPGFAEAWKAGWVAAGPSSMA
;
A
#
# COMPACT_ATOMS: atom_id res chain seq x y z
N MET A 1 -6.99 8.31 -13.05
CA MET A 1 -5.62 8.37 -12.51
C MET A 1 -4.80 7.32 -13.25
N ASP A 2 -3.52 7.58 -13.54
CA ASP A 2 -2.62 6.52 -14.04
C ASP A 2 -2.14 5.67 -12.87
N TRP A 3 -2.79 4.51 -12.70
CA TRP A 3 -2.52 3.61 -11.59
C TRP A 3 -1.20 2.86 -11.72
N THR A 4 -0.77 2.54 -12.94
CA THR A 4 0.53 1.92 -13.20
C THR A 4 1.67 2.81 -12.74
N ALA A 5 1.65 4.09 -13.16
CA ALA A 5 2.66 5.04 -12.73
C ALA A 5 2.57 5.33 -11.22
N ALA A 6 1.37 5.36 -10.64
CA ALA A 6 1.17 5.56 -9.20
C ALA A 6 1.73 4.40 -8.36
N ALA A 7 1.44 3.15 -8.73
CA ALA A 7 1.97 1.97 -8.05
C ALA A 7 3.51 1.90 -8.15
N HIS A 8 4.07 2.22 -9.32
CA HIS A 8 5.53 2.30 -9.50
C HIS A 8 6.16 3.36 -8.58
N ARG A 9 5.59 4.57 -8.53
CA ARG A 9 6.07 5.63 -7.61
C ARG A 9 5.98 5.21 -6.15
N ALA A 10 4.88 4.55 -5.76
CA ALA A 10 4.69 4.08 -4.39
C ALA A 10 5.75 3.06 -3.97
N ARG A 11 6.04 2.06 -4.81
CA ARG A 11 7.13 1.09 -4.56
C ARG A 11 8.47 1.76 -4.38
N HIS A 12 8.87 2.58 -5.35
CA HIS A 12 10.14 3.30 -5.30
C HIS A 12 10.20 4.20 -4.06
N HIS A 13 9.09 4.80 -3.64
CA HIS A 13 9.04 5.63 -2.44
C HIS A 13 9.24 4.83 -1.13
N LEU A 14 8.73 3.59 -1.07
CA LEU A 14 8.92 2.69 0.07
C LEU A 14 10.36 2.18 0.17
N GLY A 15 11.01 1.88 -0.96
CA GLY A 15 12.43 1.51 -0.99
C GLY A 15 13.42 2.67 -0.82
N ALA A 16 12.93 3.92 -0.88
CA ALA A 16 13.78 5.09 -0.75
C ALA A 16 14.08 5.44 0.73
N ARG A 17 15.39 5.53 1.05
CA ARG A 17 16.03 6.00 2.31
C ARG A 17 16.01 4.99 3.48
N LYS A 18 16.88 5.24 4.48
CA LYS A 18 16.81 4.58 5.80
C LYS A 18 15.48 4.95 6.48
N ARG A 19 14.51 4.03 6.47
CA ARG A 19 13.21 4.19 7.12
C ARG A 19 13.18 3.46 8.46
N THR A 20 12.25 3.85 9.32
CA THR A 20 11.97 3.20 10.61
C THR A 20 11.58 1.73 10.43
N PHE A 21 10.92 1.41 9.32
CA PHE A 21 10.50 0.06 8.94
C PHE A 21 11.19 -0.38 7.65
N SER A 22 11.44 -1.68 7.50
CA SER A 22 12.13 -2.21 6.33
C SER A 22 11.29 -2.08 5.06
N GLU A 23 11.95 -1.99 3.90
CA GLU A 23 11.29 -2.02 2.60
C GLU A 23 10.47 -3.31 2.43
N ALA A 24 11.05 -4.46 2.76
CA ALA A 24 10.39 -5.77 2.62
C ALA A 24 9.05 -5.82 3.38
N GLN A 25 9.03 -5.44 4.67
CA GLN A 25 7.79 -5.42 5.46
C GLN A 25 6.77 -4.42 4.90
N SER A 26 7.26 -3.27 4.41
CA SER A 26 6.39 -2.24 3.82
C SER A 26 5.73 -2.74 2.54
N LEU A 27 6.47 -3.45 1.69
CA LEU A 27 5.97 -4.02 0.45
C LEU A 27 4.99 -5.17 0.71
N GLU A 28 5.30 -6.04 1.67
CA GLU A 28 4.45 -7.19 2.06
C GLU A 28 3.06 -6.74 2.51
N LEU A 29 2.96 -5.69 3.33
CA LEU A 29 1.66 -5.14 3.75
C LEU A 29 0.81 -4.68 2.55
N ILE A 30 1.41 -3.99 1.58
CA ILE A 30 0.68 -3.45 0.42
C ILE A 30 0.35 -4.57 -0.58
N GLU A 31 1.22 -5.57 -0.72
CA GLU A 31 0.94 -6.79 -1.49
C GLU A 31 -0.26 -7.53 -0.92
N PHE A 32 -0.26 -7.84 0.39
CA PHE A 32 -1.40 -8.45 1.08
C PHE A 32 -2.69 -7.66 0.82
N PHE A 33 -2.66 -6.33 0.94
CA PHE A 33 -3.84 -5.50 0.74
C PHE A 33 -4.33 -5.52 -0.73
N ALA A 34 -3.41 -5.49 -1.70
CA ALA A 34 -3.73 -5.55 -3.13
C ALA A 34 -4.25 -6.94 -3.58
N GLU A 35 -3.84 -8.01 -2.91
CA GLU A 35 -4.35 -9.36 -3.15
C GLU A 35 -5.79 -9.52 -2.65
N HIS A 36 -6.08 -9.04 -1.44
CA HIS A 36 -7.37 -9.25 -0.79
C HIS A 36 -8.43 -8.22 -1.19
N GLY A 37 -8.01 -7.02 -1.55
CA GLY A 37 -8.90 -5.92 -1.96
C GLY A 37 -9.63 -5.24 -0.80
N THR A 38 -10.25 -6.01 0.08
CA THR A 38 -10.93 -5.54 1.30
C THR A 38 -10.43 -6.31 2.52
N VAL A 39 -9.96 -5.60 3.53
CA VAL A 39 -9.37 -6.20 4.74
C VAL A 39 -9.76 -5.40 5.99
N THR A 40 -9.85 -6.09 7.12
CA THR A 40 -10.07 -5.45 8.43
C THR A 40 -8.79 -4.82 8.99
N SER A 41 -8.95 -3.90 9.93
CA SER A 41 -7.82 -3.35 10.69
C SER A 41 -7.04 -4.42 11.44
N ALA A 42 -7.72 -5.46 11.94
CA ALA A 42 -7.08 -6.61 12.59
C ALA A 42 -6.20 -7.39 11.62
N GLN A 43 -6.66 -7.63 10.39
CA GLN A 43 -5.87 -8.28 9.34
C GLN A 43 -4.64 -7.44 8.94
N MET A 44 -4.80 -6.13 8.73
CA MET A 44 -3.67 -5.25 8.45
C MET A 44 -2.63 -5.28 9.58
N GLN A 45 -3.08 -5.36 10.83
CA GLN A 45 -2.21 -5.40 12.01
C GLN A 45 -1.54 -6.77 12.24
N GLN A 46 -1.83 -7.80 11.43
CA GLN A 46 -1.03 -9.03 11.43
C GLN A 46 0.39 -8.79 10.87
N HIS A 47 0.57 -7.74 10.08
CA HIS A 47 1.88 -7.35 9.52
C HIS A 47 2.67 -6.39 10.44
N GLY A 48 2.05 -5.84 11.48
CA GLY A 48 2.70 -4.90 12.40
C GLY A 48 1.73 -4.09 13.25
N SER A 49 2.26 -3.13 14.02
CA SER A 49 1.44 -2.26 14.87
C SER A 49 0.50 -1.35 14.06
N ALA A 50 -0.51 -0.78 14.71
CA ALA A 50 -1.35 0.24 14.08
C ALA A 50 -0.55 1.44 13.55
N ASP A 51 0.54 1.82 14.23
CA ASP A 51 1.46 2.87 13.80
C ASP A 51 2.27 2.47 12.56
N PHE A 52 2.72 1.22 12.50
CA PHE A 52 3.32 0.65 11.28
C PHE A 52 2.36 0.75 10.10
N VAL A 53 1.14 0.23 10.25
CA VAL A 53 0.11 0.27 9.20
C VAL A 53 -0.15 1.71 8.75
N GLY A 54 -0.41 2.62 9.69
CA GLY A 54 -0.68 4.03 9.39
C GLY A 54 0.50 4.70 8.65
N THR A 55 1.73 4.43 9.07
CA THR A 55 2.94 4.97 8.45
C THR A 55 3.09 4.50 7.00
N ILE A 56 2.92 3.21 6.73
CA ILE A 56 3.06 2.68 5.36
C ILE A 56 1.93 3.20 4.46
N LEU A 57 0.68 3.21 4.92
CA LEU A 57 -0.44 3.78 4.18
C LEU A 57 -0.21 5.28 3.88
N GLY A 58 0.34 6.03 4.83
CA GLY A 58 0.71 7.43 4.66
C GLY A 58 1.82 7.66 3.64
N HIS A 59 2.83 6.78 3.59
CA HIS A 59 3.89 6.83 2.59
C HIS A 59 3.36 6.56 1.19
N VAL A 60 2.55 5.52 1.00
CA VAL A 60 1.94 5.21 -0.30
C VAL A 60 1.06 6.37 -0.75
N THR A 61 0.26 6.93 0.16
CA THR A 61 -0.54 8.13 -0.12
C THR A 61 0.31 9.26 -0.63
N THR A 62 1.40 9.58 0.07
CA THR A 62 2.28 10.68 -0.30
C THR A 62 2.85 10.49 -1.71
N ALA A 63 3.18 9.25 -2.06
CA ALA A 63 3.68 8.91 -3.39
C ALA A 63 2.61 8.97 -4.50
N VAL A 64 1.36 8.63 -4.17
CA VAL A 64 0.24 8.62 -5.13
C VAL A 64 -0.34 10.02 -5.33
N HIS A 65 -0.58 10.76 -4.24
CA HIS A 65 -1.37 11.99 -4.23
C HIS A 65 -0.57 13.26 -3.90
N GLY A 66 0.72 13.14 -3.54
CA GLY A 66 1.48 14.22 -2.93
C GLY A 66 1.15 14.42 -1.45
N GLY A 67 1.70 15.48 -0.84
CA GLY A 67 1.45 15.80 0.57
C GLY A 67 -0.02 16.16 0.84
N GLY A 68 -0.60 15.58 1.89
CA GLY A 68 -1.96 15.82 2.33
C GLY A 68 -2.61 14.60 2.98
N SER A 69 -3.81 14.77 3.53
CA SER A 69 -4.59 13.68 4.14
C SER A 69 -5.40 12.90 3.11
N VAL A 70 -5.30 11.57 3.17
CA VAL A 70 -6.30 10.59 2.70
C VAL A 70 -7.17 10.17 3.89
N PRO A 71 -8.38 9.59 3.66
CA PRO A 71 -8.95 9.19 2.36
C PRO A 71 -9.62 10.34 1.61
N LYS A 72 -9.14 10.65 0.40
CA LYS A 72 -9.89 11.46 -0.57
C LYS A 72 -10.84 10.56 -1.34
N ALA A 73 -11.99 11.08 -1.76
CA ALA A 73 -12.83 10.39 -2.74
C ALA A 73 -12.01 10.08 -4.00
N GLY A 74 -12.01 8.81 -4.45
CA GLY A 74 -11.17 8.35 -5.56
C GLY A 74 -9.68 8.18 -5.22
N GLY A 75 -9.33 8.10 -3.93
CA GLY A 75 -8.00 7.75 -3.48
C GLY A 75 -7.66 6.27 -3.73
N TRP A 76 -6.38 5.92 -3.59
CA TRP A 76 -5.90 4.54 -3.79
C TRP A 76 -6.46 3.54 -2.76
N TYR A 77 -7.02 4.02 -1.65
CA TYR A 77 -7.85 3.26 -0.73
C TYR A 77 -8.85 4.17 -0.03
N ARG A 78 -9.86 3.55 0.60
CA ARG A 78 -10.78 4.19 1.55
C ARG A 78 -10.91 3.36 2.81
N THR A 79 -11.45 3.98 3.85
CA THR A 79 -11.89 3.29 5.05
C THR A 79 -13.41 3.23 5.12
N GLU A 80 -13.93 2.12 5.62
CA GLU A 80 -15.35 1.87 5.88
C GLU A 80 -15.55 1.47 7.34
N ALA A 81 -16.82 1.29 7.75
CA ALA A 81 -17.19 0.83 9.10
C ALA A 81 -16.43 1.59 10.22
N ALA A 82 -16.49 2.93 10.17
CA ALA A 82 -15.82 3.84 11.09
C ALA A 82 -14.28 3.64 11.20
N GLY A 83 -13.62 3.20 10.13
CA GLY A 83 -12.16 3.00 10.10
C GLY A 83 -11.71 1.57 10.40
N SER A 84 -12.64 0.64 10.62
CA SER A 84 -12.31 -0.76 10.92
C SER A 84 -12.08 -1.63 9.68
N VAL A 85 -12.47 -1.15 8.50
CA VAL A 85 -12.30 -1.85 7.23
C VAL A 85 -11.55 -0.94 6.25
N TYR A 86 -10.56 -1.50 5.55
CA TYR A 86 -9.80 -0.87 4.49
C TYR A 86 -10.22 -1.49 3.16
N VAL A 87 -10.49 -0.64 2.17
CA VAL A 87 -10.81 -1.09 0.80
C VAL A 87 -9.89 -0.38 -0.17
N ILE A 88 -9.07 -1.16 -0.90
CA ILE A 88 -8.17 -0.64 -1.92
C ILE A 88 -8.94 -0.29 -3.19
N ASP A 89 -8.46 0.69 -3.95
CA ASP A 89 -8.94 0.93 -5.31
C ASP A 89 -8.54 -0.26 -6.20
N PRO A 90 -9.49 -0.85 -6.95
CA PRO A 90 -9.20 -2.03 -7.79
C PRO A 90 -8.16 -1.73 -8.86
N GLY A 91 -8.16 -0.53 -9.45
CA GLY A 91 -7.18 -0.16 -10.47
C GLY A 91 -5.77 -0.01 -9.89
N PHE A 92 -5.64 0.51 -8.66
CA PHE A 92 -4.36 0.51 -7.96
C PHE A 92 -3.91 -0.90 -7.60
N ALA A 93 -4.80 -1.78 -7.12
CA ALA A 93 -4.46 -3.15 -6.76
C ALA A 93 -3.98 -3.97 -7.96
N GLU A 94 -4.64 -3.84 -9.11
CA GLU A 94 -4.22 -4.49 -10.35
C GLU A 94 -2.85 -3.99 -10.82
N ALA A 95 -2.65 -2.67 -10.84
CA ALA A 95 -1.35 -2.07 -11.18
C ALA A 95 -0.24 -2.46 -10.18
N TRP A 96 -0.57 -2.61 -8.90
CA TRP A 96 0.35 -3.18 -7.93
C TRP A 96 0.70 -4.61 -8.38
N LYS A 97 -0.24 -5.55 -8.41
CA LYS A 97 0.06 -6.95 -8.76
C LYS A 97 0.82 -7.13 -10.08
N ALA A 98 0.47 -6.37 -11.12
CA ALA A 98 1.16 -6.42 -12.41
C ALA A 98 2.66 -6.06 -12.33
N GLY A 99 3.02 -5.08 -11.49
CA GLY A 99 4.41 -4.67 -11.31
C GLY A 99 5.28 -5.73 -10.61
N TRP A 100 4.69 -6.60 -9.79
CA TRP A 100 5.40 -7.74 -9.19
C TRP A 100 5.68 -8.84 -10.22
N VAL A 101 4.70 -9.16 -11.06
CA VAL A 101 4.88 -10.13 -12.16
C VAL A 101 5.97 -9.67 -13.13
N ALA A 102 6.04 -8.37 -13.43
CA ALA A 102 7.06 -7.80 -14.31
C ALA A 102 8.47 -7.77 -13.69
N ALA A 103 8.60 -7.69 -12.37
CA ALA A 103 9.88 -7.69 -11.67
C ALA A 103 10.44 -9.10 -11.41
N GLY A 104 9.64 -10.15 -11.67
CA GLY A 104 9.92 -11.52 -11.25
C GLY A 104 9.73 -11.71 -9.73
N PRO A 105 9.36 -12.91 -9.26
CA PRO A 105 9.37 -13.19 -7.83
C PRO A 105 10.81 -12.99 -7.35
N SER A 106 11.02 -12.01 -6.48
CA SER A 106 12.28 -11.87 -5.78
C SER A 106 12.42 -13.10 -4.91
N SER A 107 13.13 -14.12 -5.41
CA SER A 107 13.53 -15.28 -4.63
C SER A 107 14.15 -14.78 -3.33
N MET A 108 13.42 -14.93 -2.22
CA MET A 108 14.03 -14.92 -0.91
C MET A 108 14.98 -16.13 -0.89
N ALA A 109 16.27 -15.84 -1.06
CA ALA A 109 17.37 -16.74 -0.74
C ALA A 109 17.91 -16.37 0.66
#